data_AF-R5U8A9-F1
#
_entry.id   AF-R5U8A9-F1
#
_cell.length_a   1.000
_cell.length_b   1.000
_cell.length_c   1.000
_cell.angle_alpha   90.00
_cell.angle_beta   90.00
_cell.angle_gamma   90.00
#
_symmetry.space_group_name_H-M   'P 1'
#
loop_
_entity.id
_entity.type
_entity.pdbx_description
1 polymer ?
#
loop_
_entity_poly.entity_id
_entity_poly.type
_entity_poly.pdbx_seq_one_letter_code
_entity_poly.pdbx_strand_id
1 'polypeptide(L)' 'MEKGIEIVARYHCPKEYFVEVTTEKSVLAGRDYWLCKKNSPRKVFMFSGKFKNEDQEVHQIIDQLKSSVKKYEQL' A
#
# COMPACT_ATOMS: atom_id res chain seq x y z
N MET A 1 14.40 -10.81 17.99
CA MET A 1 13.37 -11.14 16.98
C MET A 1 13.27 -9.96 16.05
N GLU A 2 13.83 -10.06 14.85
CA GLU A 2 13.69 -9.02 13.84
C GLU A 2 12.20 -8.87 13.52
N LYS A 3 11.64 -7.69 13.85
CA LYS A 3 10.32 -7.29 13.38
C LYS A 3 10.41 -7.10 11.88
N GLY A 4 10.36 -8.20 11.14
CA GLY A 4 10.46 -8.22 9.69
C GLY A 4 9.18 -7.66 9.10
N ILE A 5 9.25 -6.47 8.53
CA ILE A 5 8.23 -5.94 7.62
C ILE A 5 8.49 -6.62 6.27
N GLU A 6 7.53 -7.39 5.79
CA GLU A 6 7.63 -8.11 4.52
C GLU A 6 6.64 -7.53 3.50
N ILE A 7 7.08 -7.37 2.25
CA ILE A 7 6.20 -6.98 1.15
C ILE A 7 5.47 -8.24 0.69
N VAL A 8 4.14 -8.24 0.83
CA VAL A 8 3.28 -9.38 0.50
C VAL A 8 2.60 -9.25 -0.86
N ALA A 9 2.40 -8.01 -1.34
CA ALA A 9 1.80 -7.77 -2.64
C ALA A 9 2.25 -6.43 -3.23
N ARG A 10 2.16 -6.33 -4.56
CA ARG A 10 2.39 -5.09 -5.32
C ARG A 10 1.30 -4.93 -6.37
N TYR A 11 0.50 -3.88 -6.23
CA TYR A 11 -0.57 -3.56 -7.16
C TYR A 11 -0.13 -2.47 -8.11
N HIS A 12 -0.09 -2.78 -9.41
CA HIS A 12 0.31 -1.81 -10.43
C HIS A 12 -0.89 -0.97 -10.86
N CYS A 13 -0.75 0.35 -10.79
CA CYS A 13 -1.73 1.28 -11.34
C CYS A 13 -1.27 1.78 -12.71
N PRO A 14 -2.20 2.06 -13.65
CA PRO A 14 -1.86 2.42 -15.02
C PRO A 14 -1.13 3.76 -15.20
N LYS A 15 -0.99 4.58 -14.15
CA LYS A 15 -0.42 5.94 -14.19
C LYS A 15 0.94 6.09 -13.48
N GLU A 16 1.91 5.21 -13.74
CA GLU A 16 3.26 5.25 -13.13
C GLU A 16 3.33 5.01 -11.61
N TYR A 17 2.19 4.84 -10.94
CA TYR A 17 2.11 4.49 -9.52
C TYR A 17 1.93 2.99 -9.32
N PHE A 18 2.35 2.52 -8.16
CA PHE A 18 2.05 1.18 -7.67
C PHE A 18 1.87 1.23 -6.15
N VAL A 19 1.08 0.31 -5.63
CA VAL A 19 0.83 0.18 -4.19
C VAL A 19 1.59 -1.02 -3.67
N GLU A 20 2.52 -0.80 -2.75
CA GLU A 20 3.18 -1.87 -2.02
C GLU A 20 2.39 -2.19 -0.77
N VAL A 21 2.11 -3.48 -0.57
CA VAL A 21 1.42 -3.96 0.62
C VAL A 21 2.44 -4.67 1.48
N THR A 22 2.65 -4.15 2.68
CA THR A 22 3.57 -4.71 3.66
C THR A 22 2.80 -5.31 4.82
N THR A 23 3.29 -6.41 5.37
CA THR A 23 2.77 -6.99 6.62
C THR A 23 3.90 -7.05 7.64
N GLU A 24 3.59 -6.80 8.90
CA GLU A 24 4.51 -7.14 9.99
C GLU A 24 4.27 -8.61 10.40
N LYS A 25 5.33 -9.37 10.73
CA LYS A 25 5.24 -10.77 11.18
C LYS A 25 4.48 -11.01 12.50
N SER A 26 3.97 -9.96 13.13
CA SER A 26 3.17 -10.08 14.35
C SER A 26 1.78 -10.63 14.00
N VAL A 27 1.30 -11.63 14.74
CA VAL A 27 -0.01 -12.33 14.53
C VAL A 27 -1.22 -11.38 14.60
N LEU A 28 -1.02 -10.16 15.11
CA LEU A 28 -2.02 -9.09 15.23
C LEU A 28 -1.85 -7.97 14.18
N ALA A 29 -0.80 -7.99 13.38
CA ALA A 29 -0.48 -6.90 12.47
C ALA A 29 -1.35 -6.94 11.21
N GLY A 30 -1.99 -5.80 10.93
CA GLY A 30 -2.65 -5.57 9.67
C GLY A 30 -1.66 -5.44 8.51
N ARG A 31 -2.20 -5.30 7.31
CA ARG A 31 -1.44 -4.90 6.12
C ARG A 31 -1.36 -3.39 6.06
N ASP A 32 -0.18 -2.86 5.81
CA ASP A 32 0.03 -1.45 5.50
C ASP A 32 0.16 -1.28 3.99
N TYR A 33 -0.48 -0.24 3.47
CA TYR A 33 -0.56 0.05 2.05
C TYR A 33 0.20 1.34 1.76
N TRP A 34 1.18 1.26 0.87
CA TRP A 34 2.10 2.34 0.55
C TRP A 34 2.01 2.69 -0.93
N LEU A 35 1.68 3.94 -1.22
CA LEU A 35 1.71 4.46 -2.58
C LEU A 35 3.15 4.81 -2.98
N CYS A 36 3.60 4.23 -4.07
CA CYS A 36 4.92 4.41 -4.64
C CYS A 36 4.81 4.90 -6.10
N LYS A 37 5.82 5.62 -6.57
CA LYS A 37 5.95 6.03 -7.98
C LYS A 37 7.19 5.36 -8.58
N LYS A 38 7.10 4.83 -9.80
CA LYS A 38 8.19 4.03 -10.45
C LYS A 38 9.55 4.72 -10.45
N ASN A 39 9.59 6.04 -10.57
CA ASN A 39 10.82 6.84 -10.63
C ASN A 39 11.10 7.65 -9.36
N SER A 40 10.51 7.27 -8.22
CA SER A 40 10.73 7.97 -6.96
C SER A 40 11.00 7.00 -5.82
N PRO A 41 12.03 7.24 -4.99
CA PRO A 41 12.23 6.47 -3.76
C PRO A 41 11.19 6.84 -2.69
N ARG A 42 10.40 7.90 -2.89
CA ARG A 42 9.39 8.33 -1.94
C ARG A 42 8.21 7.36 -1.97
N LYS A 43 7.73 7.06 -0.76
CA LYS A 43 6.52 6.28 -0.52
C LYS A 43 5.60 7.08 0.39
N VAL A 44 4.31 7.09 0.09
CA VAL A 44 3.30 7.73 0.93
C VAL A 44 2.43 6.65 1.54
N PHE A 45 2.32 6.67 2.86
CA PHE A 45 1.38 5.82 3.58
C PHE A 45 -0.05 6.14 3.14
N MET A 46 -0.79 5.12 2.69
CA MET A 46 -2.19 5.23 2.31
C MET A 46 -3.08 4.93 3.52
N PHE A 47 -3.05 3.69 4.00
CA PHE A 47 -3.86 3.20 5.11
C PHE A 47 -3.30 1.87 5.65
N SER A 48 -3.80 1.43 6.80
CA SER A 48 -3.61 0.07 7.32
C SER A 48 -4.96 -0.65 7.33
N GLY A 49 -4.99 -1.92 6.96
CA GLY A 49 -6.22 -2.70 6.86
C GLY A 49 -6.02 -4.17 7.20
N LYS A 50 -7.06 -4.80 7.74
CA LYS A 50 -7.06 -6.26 7.89
C LYS A 50 -7.31 -6.89 6.53
N PHE A 51 -6.43 -7.80 6.13
CA PHE A 51 -6.66 -8.61 4.94
C PHE A 51 -7.90 -9.47 5.10
N LYS A 52 -8.76 -9.48 4.09
CA LYS A 52 -9.92 -10.38 4.01
C LYS A 52 -9.81 -11.28 2.78
N ASN A 53 -9.74 -10.66 1.61
CA ASN A 53 -9.56 -11.31 0.31
C ASN A 53 -9.04 -10.27 -0.71
N GLU A 54 -8.57 -10.75 -1.85
CA GLU A 54 -7.97 -9.92 -2.90
C GLU A 54 -8.96 -8.89 -3.49
N ASP A 55 -10.22 -9.29 -3.74
CA ASP A 55 -11.22 -8.39 -4.33
C ASP A 55 -11.54 -7.18 -3.43
N GLN A 56 -11.76 -7.40 -2.13
CA GLN A 56 -11.94 -6.31 -1.17
C GLN A 56 -10.69 -5.48 -0.97
N GLU A 57 -9.51 -6.10 -1.04
CA GLU A 57 -8.23 -5.39 -0.95
C GLU A 57 -8.07 -4.43 -2.13
N VAL A 58 -8.31 -4.91 -3.36
CA VAL A 58 -8.29 -4.09 -4.58
C VAL A 58 -9.31 -2.96 -4.51
N HIS A 59 -10.55 -3.22 -4.07
CA HIS A 59 -11.56 -2.17 -3.89
C HIS A 59 -11.12 -1.10 -2.90
N GLN A 60 -10.58 -1.48 -1.73
CA GLN A 60 -10.07 -0.53 -0.74
C GLN A 60 -8.90 0.29 -1.29
N ILE A 61 -7.98 -0.35 -2.02
CA ILE A 61 -6.86 0.34 -2.66
C ILE A 61 -7.40 1.37 -3.65
N ILE A 62 -8.31 0.99 -4.55
CA ILE A 62 -8.87 1.89 -5.57
C ILE A 62 -9.58 3.09 -4.93
N ASP A 63 -10.38 2.86 -3.89
CA ASP A 63 -11.11 3.91 -3.16
C ASP A 63 -10.15 4.96 -2.56
N GLN A 64 -9.05 4.49 -1.95
CA GLN A 64 -8.06 5.36 -1.32
C GLN A 64 -7.02 5.92 -2.30
N LEU A 65 -6.78 5.25 -3.44
CA LEU A 65 -5.73 5.57 -4.40
C LEU A 65 -5.82 7.01 -4.89
N LYS A 66 -7.03 7.46 -5.25
CA LYS A 66 -7.24 8.82 -5.77
C LYS A 66 -6.83 9.89 -4.75
N SER A 67 -7.19 9.68 -3.48
CA SER A 67 -6.84 10.59 -2.39
C SER A 67 -5.33 10.57 -2.13
N SER A 68 -4.74 9.38 -2.06
CA SER A 68 -3.30 9.21 -1.82
C SER A 68 -2.44 9.76 -2.95
N VAL A 69 -2.83 9.59 -4.22
CA VAL A 69 -2.13 10.18 -5.38
C VAL A 69 -2.20 11.70 -5.31
N LYS A 70 -3.38 12.28 -5.04
CA LYS A 70 -3.51 13.73 -4.87
C LYS A 70 -2.60 14.25 -3.76
N LYS A 71 -2.55 13.54 -2.61
CA LYS A 71 -1.65 13.88 -1.50
C LYS A 71 -0.18 13.77 -1.89
N TYR A 72 0.19 12.72 -2.63
CA TYR A 72 1.55 12.50 -3.10
C TYR A 72 2.03 13.62 -4.04
N GLU A 73 1.19 14.08 -4.97
CA GLU A 73 1.55 15.13 -5.93
C GLU A 73 1.54 16.55 -5.34
N GLN A 74 0.95 16.73 -4.15
CA GLN A 74 0.98 18.00 -3.40
C GLN A 74 2.19 18.14 -2.47
N LEU A 75 3.04 17.11 -2.36
CA LEU A 75 4.25 17.04 -1.52
C LEU A 75 5.53 17.24 -2.33
#